data_AF-A0A2D4RTS4-F1
#
_entry.id   AF-A0A2D4RTS4-F1
#
_cell.length_a   1.000
_cell.length_b   1.000
_cell.length_c   1.000
_cell.angle_alpha   90.00
_cell.angle_beta   90.00
_cell.angle_gamma   90.00
#
_symmetry.space_group_name_H-M   'P 1'
#
loop_
_entity.id
_entity.type
_entity.pdbx_description
1 polymer ?
#
loop_
_entity_poly.entity_id
_entity_poly.type
_entity_poly.pdbx_seq_one_letter_code
_entity_poly.pdbx_strand_id
1 'polypeptide(L)'
;MLAIIEEIVETHRVDANRINLMGISRGGYAVWRLAIQYSNSWASCVVAGGACAPFVYAFKFPKLPIWAFHGRKDEIVPISVTESMVNQLKSLGSPIKFTVVPDGGHDSTCWDEAFLNPSVYDWVLRQVLPK
;
A
#
# COMPACT_ATOMS: atom_id res chain seq x y z
N MET A 1 2.90 -2.89 16.91
CA MET A 1 2.90 -3.27 15.47
C MET A 1 4.25 -3.84 15.07
N LEU A 2 5.37 -3.13 15.20
CA LEU A 2 6.68 -3.74 14.89
C LEU A 2 7.04 -4.90 15.82
N ALA A 3 6.81 -4.77 17.13
CA ALA A 3 7.13 -5.83 18.09
C ALA A 3 6.53 -7.21 17.74
N ILE A 4 5.29 -7.27 17.25
CA ILE A 4 4.68 -8.55 16.84
C ILE A 4 5.26 -9.07 15.51
N ILE A 5 5.66 -8.17 14.60
CA ILE A 5 6.34 -8.56 13.35
C ILE A 5 7.73 -9.09 13.67
N GLU A 6 8.48 -8.41 14.54
CA GLU A 6 9.79 -8.82 15.03
C GLU A 6 9.71 -10.18 15.73
N GLU A 7 8.75 -10.37 16.64
CA GLU A 7 8.51 -11.66 17.28
C GLU A 7 8.22 -12.77 16.26
N ILE A 8 7.38 -12.53 15.26
CA ILE A 8 7.08 -13.52 14.21
C ILE A 8 8.34 -13.84 13.40
N VAL A 9 9.14 -12.84 13.03
CA VAL A 9 10.40 -13.03 12.28
C VAL A 9 11.43 -13.81 13.10
N GLU A 10 11.50 -13.59 14.41
CA GLU A 10 12.41 -14.29 15.32
C GLU A 10 11.97 -15.74 15.57
N THR A 11 10.67 -15.99 15.66
CA THR A 11 10.11 -17.29 16.07
C THR A 11 9.74 -18.20 14.90
N HIS A 12 9.65 -17.68 13.67
CA HIS A 12 9.25 -18.42 12.48
C HIS A 12 10.25 -18.25 11.33
N ARG A 13 10.20 -19.14 10.34
CA ARG A 13 11.04 -19.06 9.13
C ARG A 13 10.49 -18.02 8.15
N VAL A 14 10.64 -16.75 8.48
CA VAL A 14 10.22 -15.61 7.65
C VAL A 14 11.45 -14.92 7.05
N ASP A 15 11.42 -14.61 5.75
CA ASP A 15 12.42 -13.73 5.14
C ASP A 15 12.09 -12.28 5.50
N ALA A 16 12.89 -11.71 6.41
CA ALA A 16 12.72 -10.34 6.89
C ALA A 16 12.81 -9.28 5.77
N ASN A 17 13.44 -9.60 4.63
CA ASN A 17 13.53 -8.69 3.49
C ASN A 17 12.30 -8.78 2.57
N ARG A 18 11.31 -9.62 2.88
CA ARG A 18 10.09 -9.84 2.08
C ARG A 18 8.81 -9.63 2.89
N ILE A 19 8.86 -8.74 3.88
CA ILE A 19 7.69 -8.33 4.65
C ILE A 19 6.91 -7.30 3.82
N ASN A 20 5.67 -7.63 3.47
CA ASN A 20 4.80 -6.79 2.65
C ASN A 20 3.59 -6.33 3.45
N LEU A 21 3.15 -5.08 3.24
CA LEU A 21 2.05 -4.49 3.99
C LEU A 21 0.84 -4.27 3.09
N MET A 22 -0.31 -4.84 3.45
CA MET A 22 -1.52 -4.78 2.61
C MET A 22 -2.75 -4.41 3.45
N GLY A 23 -3.70 -3.66 2.89
CA GLY A 23 -4.94 -3.34 3.60
C GLY A 23 -6.01 -2.63 2.79
N ILE A 24 -7.25 -2.79 3.25
CA ILE A 24 -8.48 -2.16 2.71
C ILE A 24 -9.00 -1.06 3.65
N SER A 25 -9.62 0.00 3.13
CA SER A 25 -10.32 1.03 3.94
C SER A 25 -9.48 1.55 5.12
N ARG A 26 -9.93 1.43 6.37
CA ARG A 26 -9.13 1.76 7.58
C ARG A 26 -7.80 1.01 7.65
N GLY A 27 -7.76 -0.23 7.17
CA GLY A 27 -6.53 -1.00 6.99
C GLY A 27 -5.62 -0.38 5.92
N GLY A 28 -6.18 0.14 4.83
CA GLY A 28 -5.45 0.90 3.81
C GLY A 28 -4.86 2.20 4.37
N TYR A 29 -5.61 2.92 5.22
CA TYR A 29 -5.07 4.05 5.97
C TYR A 29 -3.90 3.65 6.88
N ALA A 30 -4.02 2.50 7.56
CA ALA A 30 -2.94 1.96 8.37
C ALA A 30 -1.70 1.65 7.53
N VAL A 31 -1.86 1.13 6.30
CA VAL A 31 -0.73 0.90 5.38
C VAL A 31 0.02 2.20 5.10
N TRP A 32 -0.68 3.27 4.68
CA TRP A 32 -0.04 4.56 4.43
C TRP A 32 0.71 5.10 5.66
N ARG A 33 0.07 5.03 6.83
CA ARG A 33 0.66 5.52 8.08
C ARG A 33 1.90 4.73 8.49
N LEU A 34 1.87 3.40 8.36
CA LEU A 34 2.99 2.54 8.71
C LEU A 34 4.12 2.63 7.69
N ALA A 35 3.83 2.83 6.40
CA ALA A 35 4.83 3.13 5.38
C ALA A 35 5.57 4.46 5.68
N ILE A 36 4.84 5.47 6.16
CA ILE A 36 5.44 6.75 6.61
C ILE A 36 6.32 6.56 7.85
N GLN A 37 5.82 5.82 8.84
CA GLN A 37 6.46 5.70 10.14
C GLN A 37 7.67 4.76 10.12
N TYR A 38 7.61 3.72 9.29
CA TYR A 38 8.59 2.63 9.20
C TYR A 38 9.01 2.40 7.76
N SER A 39 9.49 3.44 7.09
CA SER A 39 9.71 3.46 5.63
C SER A 39 10.74 2.45 5.12
N ASN A 40 11.58 1.91 6.01
CA ASN A 40 12.62 0.92 5.68
C ASN A 40 12.27 -0.49 6.17
N SER A 41 11.01 -0.76 6.55
CA SER A 41 10.60 -2.07 7.09
C SER A 41 9.80 -2.92 6.11
N TRP A 42 9.48 -2.38 4.92
CA TRP A 42 8.55 -3.00 3.98
C TRP A 42 9.21 -3.24 2.63
N ALA A 43 9.08 -4.46 2.11
CA ALA A 43 9.48 -4.79 0.74
C ALA A 43 8.52 -4.15 -0.28
N SER A 44 7.22 -4.10 0.03
CA SER A 44 6.22 -3.38 -0.75
C SER A 44 4.94 -3.10 0.04
N CYS A 45 4.07 -2.26 -0.52
CA CYS A 45 2.74 -2.02 0.00
C CYS A 45 1.63 -2.18 -1.06
N VAL A 46 0.48 -2.72 -0.66
CA VAL A 46 -0.75 -2.72 -1.45
C VAL A 46 -1.87 -2.05 -0.67
N VAL A 47 -2.53 -1.07 -1.28
CA VAL A 47 -3.57 -0.28 -0.61
C VAL A 47 -4.82 -0.25 -1.45
N ALA A 48 -5.98 -0.52 -0.85
CA ALA A 48 -7.27 -0.42 -1.54
C ALA A 48 -8.28 0.43 -0.76
N GLY A 49 -8.79 1.50 -1.37
CA GLY A 49 -9.87 2.33 -0.80
C GLY A 49 -9.55 2.97 0.56
N GLY A 50 -8.28 3.10 0.93
CA GLY A 50 -7.86 3.66 2.21
C GLY A 50 -7.69 5.17 2.14
N ALA A 51 -8.16 5.90 3.15
CA ALA A 51 -7.77 7.30 3.31
C ALA A 51 -6.24 7.39 3.41
N CYS A 52 -5.63 8.42 2.83
CA CYS A 52 -4.19 8.61 2.91
C CYS A 52 -3.84 9.38 4.19
N ALA A 53 -2.75 8.96 4.86
CA ALA A 53 -1.99 9.87 5.71
C ALA A 53 -1.51 11.07 4.86
N PRO A 54 -1.24 12.26 5.45
CA PRO A 54 -1.02 13.47 4.66
C PRO A 54 0.05 13.27 3.58
N PHE A 55 -0.31 13.52 2.30
CA PHE A 55 0.55 13.29 1.14
C PHE A 55 1.90 14.01 1.24
N VAL A 56 1.97 15.08 2.03
CA VAL A 56 3.19 15.81 2.37
C VAL A 56 4.28 14.94 2.98
N TYR A 57 3.97 13.74 3.49
CA TYR A 57 4.96 12.80 4.03
C TYR A 57 5.49 11.78 3.03
N ALA A 58 5.06 11.81 1.78
CA ALA A 58 5.52 10.89 0.72
C ALA A 58 7.06 10.86 0.55
N PHE A 59 7.74 11.98 0.85
CA PHE A 59 9.21 12.07 0.79
C PHE A 59 9.94 11.11 1.74
N LYS A 60 9.24 10.53 2.73
CA LYS A 60 9.85 9.59 3.69
C LYS A 60 10.09 8.19 3.13
N PHE A 61 9.38 7.81 2.06
CA PHE A 61 9.43 6.47 1.48
C PHE A 61 9.41 6.49 -0.07
N PRO A 62 10.18 7.37 -0.74
CA PRO A 62 10.06 7.55 -2.19
C PRO A 62 10.45 6.30 -2.97
N LYS A 63 11.27 5.41 -2.40
CA LYS A 63 11.72 4.18 -3.09
C LYS A 63 10.85 2.96 -2.82
N LEU A 64 9.89 3.05 -1.90
CA LEU A 64 9.05 1.92 -1.52
C LEU A 64 8.12 1.57 -2.71
N PRO A 65 8.13 0.33 -3.21
CA PRO A 65 7.17 -0.12 -4.20
C PRO A 65 5.76 -0.13 -3.62
N ILE A 66 4.83 0.56 -4.28
CA ILE A 66 3.43 0.66 -3.84
C ILE A 66 2.49 0.37 -4.99
N TRP A 67 1.46 -0.44 -4.75
CA TRP A 67 0.34 -0.59 -5.66
C TRP A 67 -0.96 -0.14 -4.99
N ALA A 68 -1.45 1.02 -5.40
CA ALA A 68 -2.69 1.59 -4.90
C ALA A 68 -3.87 1.23 -5.81
N PHE A 69 -5.03 0.99 -5.19
CA PHE A 69 -6.32 0.73 -5.80
C PHE A 69 -7.35 1.67 -5.19
N HIS A 70 -8.21 2.27 -6.01
CA HIS A 70 -9.30 3.09 -5.49
C HIS A 70 -10.51 3.07 -6.42
N GLY A 71 -11.70 2.96 -5.84
CA GLY A 71 -12.97 3.05 -6.55
C GLY A 71 -13.26 4.48 -6.98
N ARG A 72 -13.56 4.71 -8.27
CA ARG A 72 -13.89 6.07 -8.75
C ARG A 72 -15.21 6.59 -8.16
N LYS A 73 -16.12 5.71 -7.77
CA LYS A 73 -17.42 6.02 -7.17
C LYS A 73 -17.40 5.81 -5.65
N ASP A 74 -16.23 5.81 -5.02
CA ASP A 74 -16.13 5.74 -3.56
C ASP A 74 -16.68 7.04 -2.93
N GLU A 75 -17.87 6.93 -2.32
CA GLU A 75 -18.57 8.05 -1.66
C GLU A 75 -18.14 8.24 -0.20
N ILE A 76 -17.36 7.32 0.38
CA ILE A 76 -16.91 7.37 1.77
C ILE A 76 -15.51 7.99 1.87
N VAL A 77 -14.60 7.56 0.98
CA VAL A 77 -13.25 8.07 0.85
C VAL A 77 -13.06 8.54 -0.59
N PRO A 78 -13.13 9.86 -0.85
CA PRO A 78 -12.97 10.39 -2.20
C PRO A 78 -11.64 9.95 -2.84
N ILE A 79 -11.69 9.54 -4.10
CA ILE A 79 -10.53 9.08 -4.87
C ILE A 79 -9.38 10.09 -4.91
N SER A 80 -9.71 11.39 -4.84
CA SER A 80 -8.75 12.51 -4.82
C SER A 80 -7.71 12.39 -3.71
N VAL A 81 -8.05 11.74 -2.59
CA VAL A 81 -7.13 11.47 -1.49
C VAL A 81 -5.99 10.57 -1.94
N THR A 82 -6.30 9.49 -2.67
CA THR A 82 -5.30 8.56 -3.19
C THR A 82 -4.56 9.16 -4.39
N GLU A 83 -5.25 9.89 -5.27
CA GLU A 83 -4.62 10.59 -6.39
C GLU A 83 -3.55 11.59 -5.91
N SER A 84 -3.82 12.33 -4.82
CA SER A 84 -2.87 13.30 -4.26
C SER A 84 -1.57 12.60 -3.80
N MET A 85 -1.70 11.48 -3.09
CA MET A 85 -0.54 10.68 -2.65
C MET A 85 0.21 10.08 -3.85
N VAL A 86 -0.51 9.52 -4.82
CA VAL A 86 0.06 8.94 -6.03
C VAL A 86 0.83 9.98 -6.84
N ASN A 87 0.25 11.16 -7.04
CA ASN A 87 0.89 12.25 -7.78
C ASN A 87 2.15 12.75 -7.07
N GLN A 88 2.10 12.88 -5.75
CA GLN A 88 3.27 13.26 -4.95
C GLN A 88 4.37 12.20 -5.00
N LEU A 89 4.03 10.91 -4.93
CA LEU A 89 5.02 9.84 -5.03
C LEU A 89 5.61 9.76 -6.44
N LYS A 90 4.79 9.92 -7.49
CA LYS A 90 5.27 10.00 -8.88
C LYS A 90 6.23 11.16 -9.10
N SER A 91 5.94 12.35 -8.55
CA SER A 91 6.83 13.51 -8.68
C SER A 91 8.19 13.32 -7.99
N LEU A 92 8.26 12.42 -7.00
CA LEU A 92 9.49 12.01 -6.33
C LEU A 92 10.21 10.84 -7.04
N GLY A 93 9.71 10.38 -8.19
CA GLY A 93 10.26 9.24 -8.92
C GLY A 93 9.96 7.88 -8.28
N SER A 94 8.93 7.80 -7.44
CA SER A 94 8.58 6.57 -6.73
C SER A 94 8.03 5.48 -7.65
N PRO A 95 8.36 4.19 -7.41
CA PRO A 95 7.82 3.06 -8.15
C PRO A 95 6.36 2.74 -7.72
N ILE A 96 5.46 3.71 -7.86
CA ILE A 96 4.04 3.57 -7.53
C ILE A 96 3.20 3.18 -8.75
N LYS A 97 2.38 2.15 -8.58
CA LYS A 97 1.29 1.77 -9.48
C LYS A 97 -0.03 2.26 -8.90
N PHE A 98 -0.93 2.72 -9.78
CA PHE A 98 -2.28 3.12 -9.36
C PHE A 98 -3.33 2.56 -10.32
N THR A 99 -4.23 1.75 -9.78
CA THR A 99 -5.38 1.18 -10.49
C THR A 99 -6.64 1.90 -10.01
N VAL A 100 -7.32 2.59 -10.93
CA VAL A 100 -8.64 3.17 -10.66
C VAL A 100 -9.70 2.17 -11.11
N VAL A 101 -10.61 1.81 -10.21
CA VAL A 101 -11.75 0.93 -10.53
C VAL A 101 -12.92 1.80 -10.97
N PRO A 102 -13.26 1.89 -12.28
CA PRO A 102 -14.13 2.95 -12.81
C PRO A 102 -15.54 2.97 -12.22
N ASP A 103 -16.09 1.81 -11.94
CA ASP A 103 -17.42 1.65 -11.34
C ASP A 103 -17.37 1.26 -9.87
N GLY A 104 -16.16 1.19 -9.28
CA GLY A 104 -15.97 0.71 -7.93
C GLY A 104 -16.34 1.75 -6.86
N GLY A 105 -16.98 1.28 -5.79
CA GLY A 105 -17.33 2.04 -4.59
C GLY A 105 -16.39 1.78 -3.40
N HIS A 106 -16.86 2.11 -2.18
CA HIS A 106 -16.15 1.80 -0.92
C HIS A 106 -16.41 0.36 -0.45
N ASP A 107 -16.21 -0.62 -1.32
CA ASP A 107 -16.67 -1.99 -1.08
C ASP A 107 -15.84 -3.02 -1.88
N SER A 108 -16.36 -4.24 -1.94
CA SER A 108 -15.73 -5.37 -2.62
C SER A 108 -15.43 -5.10 -4.09
N THR A 109 -16.19 -4.25 -4.78
CA THR A 109 -15.92 -3.91 -6.19
C THR A 109 -14.52 -3.31 -6.40
N CYS A 110 -14.02 -2.55 -5.42
CA CYS A 110 -12.64 -2.06 -5.43
C CYS A 110 -11.66 -3.05 -4.78
N TRP A 111 -12.06 -3.72 -3.71
CA TRP A 111 -11.14 -4.55 -2.93
C TRP A 111 -10.81 -5.87 -3.64
N ASP A 112 -11.74 -6.43 -4.40
CA ASP A 112 -11.54 -7.66 -5.17
C ASP A 112 -10.50 -7.44 -6.27
N GLU A 113 -10.46 -6.27 -6.89
CA GLU A 113 -9.41 -5.90 -7.85
C GLU A 113 -8.00 -5.88 -7.24
N ALA A 114 -7.89 -5.64 -5.94
CA ALA A 114 -6.62 -5.64 -5.22
C ALA A 114 -6.27 -7.02 -4.62
N PHE A 115 -7.25 -7.76 -4.10
CA PHE A 115 -7.04 -8.95 -3.28
C PHE A 115 -7.51 -10.27 -3.91
N LEU A 116 -8.26 -10.23 -5.02
CA LEU A 116 -8.58 -11.44 -5.80
C LEU A 116 -7.80 -11.48 -7.13
N ASN A 117 -7.03 -10.44 -7.46
CA ASN A 117 -6.21 -10.36 -8.66
C ASN A 117 -4.85 -11.08 -8.47
N PRO A 118 -4.60 -12.21 -9.16
CA PRO A 118 -3.34 -12.96 -9.03
C PRO A 118 -2.10 -12.14 -9.38
N SER A 119 -2.23 -11.16 -10.29
CA SER A 119 -1.13 -10.31 -10.72
C SER A 119 -0.57 -9.44 -9.58
N VAL A 120 -1.41 -9.12 -8.59
CA VAL A 120 -0.98 -8.40 -7.38
C VAL A 120 -0.04 -9.27 -6.56
N TYR A 121 -0.41 -10.54 -6.36
CA TYR A 121 0.42 -11.49 -5.62
C TYR A 121 1.73 -11.80 -6.36
N ASP A 122 1.68 -12.02 -7.67
CA ASP A 122 2.88 -12.18 -8.50
C ASP A 122 3.81 -10.97 -8.40
N TRP A 123 3.24 -9.75 -8.34
CA TRP A 123 4.01 -8.53 -8.17
C TRP A 123 4.62 -8.44 -6.77
N VAL A 124 3.84 -8.69 -5.71
CA VAL A 124 4.28 -8.67 -4.30
C VAL A 124 5.41 -9.68 -4.06
N LEU A 125 5.30 -10.91 -4.56
CA LEU A 125 6.29 -11.98 -4.37
C LEU A 125 7.65 -11.68 -5.02
N ARG A 126 7.69 -10.74 -5.97
CA ARG A 126 8.94 -10.27 -6.60
C ARG A 126 9.61 -9.14 -5.83
N GLN A 127 8.93 -8.50 -4.88
CA GLN A 127 9.48 -7.38 -4.13
C GLN A 127 10.41 -7.88 -3.02
N VAL A 128 11.54 -7.19 -2.87
CA VAL A 128 12.53 -7.44 -1.83
C VAL A 128 13.01 -6.09 -1.32
N LEU A 129 13.01 -5.91 -0.01
CA LEU A 129 13.60 -4.76 0.65
C LEU A 129 15.12 -4.76 0.37
N PRO A 130 15.67 -3.73 -0.29
CA PRO A 130 17.12 -3.64 -0.52
C PRO A 130 17.87 -3.48 0.80
N LYS A 131 19.05 -4.11 0.90
CA LYS A 131 20.00 -3.87 2.00
C LYS A 131 20.78 -2.57 1.80
#